data_AF-A0A8C5PU63-F1
#
_entry.id   AF-A0A8C5PU63-F1
#
_cell.length_a   1.000
_cell.length_b   1.000
_cell.length_c   1.000
_cell.angle_alpha   90.00
_cell.angle_beta   90.00
_cell.angle_gamma   90.00
#
_symmetry.space_group_name_H-M   'P 1'
#
loop_
_entity.id
_entity.type
_entity.pdbx_description
1 polymer ?
#
loop_
_entity_poly.entity_id
_entity_poly.type
_entity_poly.pdbx_seq_one_letter_code
_entity_poly.pdbx_strand_id
1 'polypeptide(L)'
;MVNVPKTRRTYCKKCGRHQPHKVTQYKKGKDSLYAQGKRRYDRKQSGYGGQTKPIFRKKAKTTKKIVLRLECVDSNCRSKRMLAIKRCKHFELGGDKKRKVCIFDSANRKEITNSESLLFDFLSCFRKMLNM
;
A
#
# COMPACT_ATOMS: atom_id res chain seq x y z
N MET A 1 -8.48 -4.45 2.65
CA MET A 1 -7.97 -3.52 1.63
C MET A 1 -6.79 -2.76 2.22
N VAL A 2 -5.67 -2.60 1.51
CA VAL A 2 -4.52 -1.80 1.97
C VAL A 2 -4.39 -0.57 1.07
N ASN A 3 -4.59 0.61 1.66
CA ASN A 3 -4.47 1.90 0.98
C ASN A 3 -3.14 2.57 1.36
N VAL A 4 -2.38 3.02 0.37
CA VAL A 4 -1.14 3.80 0.57
C VAL A 4 -1.27 5.14 -0.16
N PRO A 5 -0.94 6.27 0.48
CA PRO A 5 -1.02 7.57 -0.17
C PRO A 5 0.01 7.70 -1.31
N LYS A 6 -0.36 8.46 -2.36
CA LYS A 6 0.50 8.74 -3.52
C LYS A 6 1.72 9.60 -3.16
N THR A 7 1.65 10.33 -2.05
CA THR A 7 2.75 11.16 -1.52
C THR A 7 3.00 10.83 -0.05
N ARG A 8 4.26 10.80 0.36
CA ARG A 8 4.64 10.59 1.76
C ARG A 8 5.92 11.35 2.11
N ARG A 9 5.92 12.09 3.22
CA ARG A 9 7.16 12.70 3.75
C ARG A 9 8.00 11.63 4.44
N THR A 10 9.19 11.37 3.92
CA THR A 10 10.12 10.39 4.49
C THR A 10 11.56 10.87 4.37
N TYR A 11 12.45 10.32 5.19
CA TYR A 11 13.88 10.59 5.10
C TYR A 11 14.45 10.21 3.73
N CYS A 12 15.15 11.16 3.10
CA CYS A 12 15.89 10.95 1.86
C CYS A 12 17.39 10.83 2.18
N LYS A 13 18.00 9.68 1.83
CA LYS A 13 19.43 9.42 2.10
C LYS A 13 20.38 10.39 1.37
N LYS A 14 20.02 10.84 0.16
CA LYS A 14 20.86 11.77 -0.60
C LYS A 14 20.74 13.21 -0.10
N CYS A 15 19.55 13.64 0.33
CA CYS A 15 19.34 15.01 0.79
C CYS A 15 19.65 15.20 2.29
N GLY A 16 19.85 14.11 3.05
CA GLY A 16 20.08 14.16 4.51
C GLY A 16 18.88 14.65 5.32
N ARG A 17 17.70 14.82 4.71
CA ARG A 17 16.52 15.41 5.35
C ARG A 17 15.22 14.75 4.91
N HIS A 18 14.14 15.02 5.64
CA HIS A 18 12.80 14.53 5.34
C HIS A 18 12.16 15.33 4.21
N GLN A 19 11.89 14.65 3.10
CA GLN A 19 11.30 15.24 1.90
C GLN A 19 10.02 14.55 1.47
N PRO A 20 9.13 15.24 0.76
CA PRO A 20 8.00 14.59 0.11
C PRO A 20 8.53 13.64 -0.98
N HIS A 21 8.04 12.40 -0.96
CA HIS A 21 8.32 11.39 -1.97
C HIS A 21 7.05 11.02 -2.72
N LYS A 22 7.14 10.89 -4.04
CA LYS A 22 6.11 10.26 -4.87
C LYS A 22 6.20 8.75 -4.68
N VAL A 23 5.06 8.13 -4.40
CA VAL A 23 4.95 6.69 -4.13
C VAL A 23 4.32 6.02 -5.34
N THR A 24 5.03 5.06 -5.92
CA THR A 24 4.51 4.23 -7.01
C THR A 24 4.69 2.75 -6.70
N GLN A 25 3.92 1.88 -7.35
CA GLN A 25 4.10 0.45 -7.22
C GLN A 25 5.29 0.00 -8.09
N TYR A 26 6.18 -0.83 -7.53
CA TYR A 26 7.22 -1.47 -8.30
C TYR A 26 6.64 -2.57 -9.19
N LYS A 27 7.02 -2.54 -10.47
CA LYS A 27 6.80 -3.63 -11.42
C LYS A 27 8.15 -4.20 -11.83
N LYS A 28 8.25 -5.53 -11.91
CA LYS A 28 9.45 -6.21 -12.42
C LYS A 28 9.60 -5.83 -13.91
N GLY A 29 10.81 -5.44 -14.32
CA GLY A 29 11.14 -5.23 -15.73
C GLY A 29 11.22 -6.54 -16.52
N LYS A 30 11.34 -6.43 -17.84
CA LYS A 30 11.62 -7.57 -18.73
C LYS A 30 13.01 -8.14 -18.40
N ASP A 31 13.12 -9.46 -18.39
CA ASP A 31 14.40 -10.14 -18.17
C ASP A 31 15.33 -9.95 -19.39
N SER A 32 16.60 -9.63 -19.15
CA SER A 32 17.60 -9.43 -20.22
C SER A 32 18.14 -10.77 -20.74
N LEU A 33 18.28 -10.89 -22.07
CA LEU A 33 18.83 -12.08 -22.73
C LEU A 33 20.35 -12.21 -22.55
N TYR A 34 21.05 -11.07 -22.42
CA TYR A 34 22.51 -11.04 -22.34
C TYR A 34 23.07 -11.22 -20.92
N ALA A 35 22.19 -11.31 -19.92
CA ALA A 35 22.58 -11.63 -18.56
C ALA A 35 23.36 -12.96 -18.53
N GLN A 36 24.46 -13.01 -17.77
CA GLN A 36 25.36 -14.17 -17.73
C GLN A 36 24.62 -15.48 -17.43
N GLY A 37 23.65 -15.46 -16.50
CA GLY A 37 22.84 -16.63 -16.15
C GLY A 37 21.95 -17.11 -17.31
N LYS A 38 21.38 -16.19 -18.08
CA LYS A 38 20.54 -16.50 -19.24
C LYS A 38 21.38 -17.05 -20.39
N ARG A 39 22.52 -16.42 -20.71
CA ARG A 39 23.49 -16.94 -21.70
C ARG A 39 23.95 -18.36 -21.37
N ARG A 40 24.27 -18.61 -20.09
CA ARG A 40 24.65 -19.96 -19.61
C ARG A 40 23.49 -20.95 -19.73
N TYR A 41 22.27 -20.54 -19.39
CA TYR A 41 21.08 -21.39 -19.49
C TYR A 41 20.80 -21.77 -20.95
N ASP A 42 20.84 -20.81 -21.86
CA ASP A 42 20.55 -21.03 -23.28
C ASP A 42 21.59 -21.94 -23.94
N ARG A 43 22.88 -21.74 -23.64
CA ARG A 43 23.96 -22.66 -24.06
C ARG A 43 23.83 -24.05 -23.46
N LYS A 44 23.30 -24.16 -22.23
CA LYS A 44 23.06 -25.47 -21.62
C LYS A 44 21.86 -26.17 -22.26
N GLN A 45 20.85 -25.40 -22.66
CA GLN A 45 19.60 -25.91 -23.22
C GLN A 45 19.73 -26.30 -24.70
N SER A 46 20.72 -25.78 -25.43
CA SER A 46 20.95 -26.13 -26.83
C SER A 46 21.41 -27.58 -27.02
N GLY A 47 20.96 -28.23 -28.10
CA GLY A 47 21.28 -29.62 -28.42
C GLY A 47 20.21 -30.60 -27.95
N TYR A 48 20.57 -31.89 -27.91
CA TYR A 48 19.71 -32.95 -27.41
C TYR A 48 19.81 -33.08 -25.88
N GLY A 49 18.76 -33.61 -25.24
CA GLY A 49 18.74 -33.82 -23.78
C GLY A 49 17.58 -33.16 -23.03
N GLY A 50 16.67 -32.48 -23.73
CA GLY A 50 15.42 -31.97 -23.14
C GLY A 50 15.62 -30.84 -22.13
N GLN A 51 14.84 -30.85 -21.05
CA GLN A 51 14.84 -29.76 -20.08
C GLN A 51 15.99 -29.87 -19.06
N THR A 52 16.91 -28.91 -19.06
CA THR A 52 18.18 -29.03 -18.30
C THR A 52 18.19 -28.43 -16.89
N LYS A 53 17.14 -27.67 -16.51
CA LYS A 53 16.95 -27.11 -15.16
C LYS A 53 15.54 -27.34 -14.65
N PRO A 54 15.35 -27.51 -13.33
CA PRO A 54 14.04 -27.81 -12.75
C PRO A 54 13.06 -26.64 -12.94
N ILE A 55 11.83 -26.98 -13.32
CA ILE A 55 10.71 -26.04 -13.39
C ILE A 55 9.90 -26.16 -12.09
N PHE A 56 9.74 -25.05 -11.38
CA PHE A 56 8.99 -25.04 -10.13
C PHE A 56 7.47 -25.12 -10.37
N ARG A 57 6.85 -26.27 -10.07
CA ARG A 57 5.40 -26.53 -10.29
C ARG A 57 4.52 -26.28 -9.06
N LYS A 58 5.03 -26.47 -7.83
CA LYS A 58 4.23 -26.47 -6.58
C LYS A 58 4.09 -25.07 -5.96
N LYS A 59 3.35 -24.16 -6.63
CA LYS A 59 3.13 -22.79 -6.15
C LYS A 59 2.08 -22.74 -5.03
N ALA A 60 2.52 -22.65 -3.77
CA ALA A 60 1.62 -22.54 -2.62
C ALA A 60 1.18 -21.09 -2.29
N LYS A 61 1.99 -20.08 -2.63
CA LYS A 61 1.71 -18.69 -2.24
C LYS A 61 0.78 -18.00 -3.25
N THR A 62 -0.35 -17.50 -2.76
CA THR A 62 -1.38 -16.82 -3.58
C THR A 62 -1.10 -15.33 -3.79
N THR A 63 -0.39 -14.68 -2.85
CA THR A 63 -0.10 -13.24 -2.90
C THR A 63 1.41 -12.97 -2.93
N LYS A 64 1.81 -11.76 -3.34
CA LYS A 64 3.21 -11.31 -3.35
C LYS A 64 3.43 -10.21 -2.31
N LYS A 65 4.69 -9.97 -1.92
CA LYS A 65 5.04 -8.76 -1.17
C LYS A 65 4.98 -7.58 -2.14
N ILE A 66 4.30 -6.52 -1.76
CA ILE A 66 4.23 -5.31 -2.58
C ILE A 66 5.43 -4.44 -2.23
N VAL A 67 6.16 -4.01 -3.26
CA VAL A 67 7.29 -3.09 -3.12
C VAL A 67 6.87 -1.74 -3.65
N LEU A 68 7.04 -0.71 -2.84
CA LEU A 68 6.82 0.68 -3.20
C LEU A 68 8.13 1.27 -3.70
N ARG A 69 8.07 2.04 -4.78
CA ARG A 69 9.14 2.92 -5.23
C ARG A 69 8.85 4.31 -4.69
N LEU A 70 9.73 4.82 -3.84
CA LEU A 70 9.68 6.17 -3.30
C LEU A 70 10.66 7.02 -4.11
N GLU A 71 10.15 7.99 -4.84
CA GLU A 71 10.94 8.94 -5.62
C GLU A 71 10.93 10.30 -4.93
N CYS A 72 12.10 10.83 -4.59
CA CYS A 72 12.22 12.16 -3.99
C CYS A 72 11.73 13.22 -5.00
N VAL A 73 10.86 14.13 -4.54
CA VAL A 73 10.30 15.19 -5.39
C VAL A 73 11.34 16.24 -5.79
N ASP A 74 12.35 16.48 -4.95
CA ASP A 74 13.44 17.42 -5.23
C ASP A 74 14.07 17.14 -6.60
N SER A 75 14.05 18.16 -7.48
CA SER A 75 14.58 18.14 -8.85
C SER A 75 16.04 17.70 -8.92
N ASN A 76 16.85 18.16 -7.95
CA ASN A 76 18.28 17.90 -7.87
C ASN A 76 18.60 16.46 -7.42
N CYS A 77 17.69 15.80 -6.71
CA CYS A 77 17.97 14.50 -6.10
C CYS A 77 17.38 13.32 -6.88
N ARG A 78 16.07 13.38 -7.18
CA ARG A 78 15.26 12.33 -7.86
C ARG A 78 15.62 10.89 -7.45
N SER A 79 16.09 10.71 -6.22
CA SER A 79 16.58 9.42 -5.74
C SER A 79 15.41 8.47 -5.52
N LYS A 80 15.62 7.21 -5.85
CA LYS A 80 14.60 6.16 -5.78
C LYS A 80 14.96 5.17 -4.69
N ARG A 81 14.03 4.92 -3.78
CA ARG A 81 14.17 3.94 -2.68
C ARG A 81 13.06 2.90 -2.78
N MET A 82 13.44 1.63 -2.66
CA MET A 82 12.49 0.51 -2.60
C MET A 82 12.08 0.25 -1.15
N LEU A 83 10.77 0.15 -0.88
CA LEU A 83 10.23 -0.23 0.42
C LEU A 83 9.27 -1.40 0.26
N ALA A 84 9.59 -2.55 0.86
CA ALA A 84 8.71 -3.71 0.86
C ALA A 84 7.69 -3.62 2.01
N ILE A 85 6.41 -3.85 1.69
CA ILE A 85 5.33 -4.03 2.66
C ILE A 85 5.06 -5.53 2.84
N LYS A 86 4.34 -5.88 3.92
CA LYS A 86 3.75 -7.21 4.11
C LYS A 86 2.85 -7.61 2.92
N ARG A 87 2.56 -8.91 2.80
CA ARG A 87 1.69 -9.43 1.72
C ARG A 87 0.25 -8.97 1.94
N CYS A 88 -0.42 -8.53 0.89
CA CYS A 88 -1.84 -8.19 0.91
C CYS A 88 -2.51 -8.70 -0.37
N LYS A 89 -3.81 -9.03 -0.27
CA LYS A 89 -4.62 -9.52 -1.41
C LYS A 89 -5.00 -8.38 -2.37
N HIS A 90 -5.51 -7.28 -1.82
CA HIS A 90 -5.91 -6.09 -2.57
C HIS A 90 -5.12 -4.87 -2.08
N PHE A 91 -4.61 -4.09 -3.03
CA PHE A 91 -3.76 -2.93 -2.79
C PHE A 91 -4.19 -1.79 -3.71
N GLU A 92 -4.36 -0.62 -3.11
CA GLU A 92 -4.77 0.60 -3.79
C GLU A 92 -3.81 1.74 -3.44
N LEU A 93 -3.57 2.62 -4.42
CA LEU A 93 -2.69 3.78 -4.31
C LEU A 93 -3.53 5.06 -4.34
N GLY A 94 -3.68 5.70 -3.18
CA GLY A 94 -4.45 6.93 -3.02
C GLY A 94 -5.95 6.72 -3.19
N GLY A 95 -6.49 5.63 -2.63
CA GLY A 95 -7.94 5.44 -2.52
C GLY A 95 -8.55 6.38 -1.47
N ASP A 96 -9.88 6.45 -1.45
CA ASP A 96 -10.60 7.34 -0.54
C ASP A 96 -10.33 7.00 0.93
N LYS A 97 -10.14 8.06 1.72
CA LYS A 97 -10.03 7.90 3.17
C LYS A 97 -11.41 7.54 3.71
N LYS A 98 -11.50 6.43 4.42
CA LYS A 98 -12.71 6.09 5.17
C LYS A 98 -12.99 7.21 6.18
N ARG A 99 -14.12 7.89 6.03
CA ARG A 99 -14.61 8.85 7.03
C ARG A 99 -15.08 8.06 8.25
N LYS A 100 -14.89 8.61 9.46
CA LYS A 100 -15.73 8.18 10.59
C LYS A 100 -17.16 8.60 10.25
N VAL A 101 -18.12 7.71 10.49
CA VAL A 101 -19.54 8.01 10.25
C VAL A 101 -19.88 9.23 11.08
N CYS A 102 -20.14 10.36 10.42
CA CYS A 102 -20.84 11.49 11.00
C CYS A 102 -22.31 11.25 10.65
N ILE A 103 -23.14 10.91 11.64
CA ILE A 103 -24.59 10.95 11.44
C ILE A 103 -24.92 12.43 11.32
N PHE A 104 -25.32 12.87 10.13
CA PHE A 104 -25.80 14.24 9.94
C PHE A 104 -27.25 14.25 10.43
N ASP A 105 -27.48 14.85 11.60
CA ASP A 105 -28.83 14.99 12.11
C ASP A 105 -29.53 16.14 11.34
N SER A 106 -30.45 15.76 10.46
CA SER A 106 -31.20 16.67 9.59
C SER A 106 -32.03 17.69 10.39
N ALA A 107 -32.35 17.41 11.65
CA ALA A 107 -33.14 18.28 12.50
C ALA A 107 -32.34 19.47 13.08
N ASN A 108 -31.02 19.32 13.28
CA ASN A 108 -30.21 20.34 13.98
C ASN A 108 -29.03 20.88 13.16
N ARG A 109 -28.78 20.37 11.95
CA ARG A 109 -27.70 20.84 11.03
C ARG A 109 -26.34 20.97 11.74
N LYS A 110 -26.00 20.01 12.61
CA LYS A 110 -24.72 19.94 13.36
C LYS A 110 -24.07 18.57 13.15
N GLU A 111 -22.73 18.57 12.99
CA GLU A 111 -21.94 17.34 12.93
C GLU A 111 -21.73 16.80 14.35
N ILE A 112 -22.40 15.70 14.70
CA ILE A 112 -22.27 15.08 16.02
C ILE A 112 -21.06 14.14 16.00
N THR A 113 -20.10 14.34 16.91
CA THR A 113 -18.97 13.42 17.11
C THR A 113 -19.37 12.29 18.07
N ASN A 114 -18.77 11.09 17.93
CA ASN A 114 -19.13 9.89 18.73
C ASN A 114 -19.07 10.05 20.26
N SER A 115 -18.44 11.11 20.78
CA SER A 115 -18.44 11.46 22.21
C SER A 115 -19.74 12.16 22.65
N GLU A 116 -20.40 12.90 21.76
CA GLU A 116 -21.64 13.62 22.05
C GLU A 116 -22.87 12.71 21.96
N SER A 117 -22.82 11.65 21.12
CA SER A 117 -23.92 10.68 21.01
C SER A 117 -24.16 9.92 22.32
N LEU A 118 -23.10 9.49 23.01
CA LEU A 118 -23.22 8.81 24.31
C LEU A 118 -23.84 9.71 25.38
N LEU A 119 -23.56 11.01 25.34
CA LEU A 119 -24.07 11.99 26.30
C LEU A 119 -25.54 12.31 26.02
N PHE A 120 -25.94 12.36 24.75
CA PHE A 120 -27.34 12.49 24.32
C PHE A 120 -28.17 11.24 24.68
N ASP A 121 -27.63 10.04 24.45
CA ASP A 121 -28.28 8.79 24.86
C ASP A 121 -28.44 8.72 26.38
N PHE A 122 -27.41 9.10 27.15
CA PHE A 122 -27.47 9.15 28.61
C PHE A 122 -28.54 10.13 29.12
N LEU A 123 -28.57 11.37 28.59
CA LEU A 123 -29.58 12.36 29.00
C LEU A 123 -30.99 11.98 28.56
N SER A 124 -31.18 11.36 27.38
CA SER A 124 -32.50 10.91 26.96
C SER A 124 -33.02 9.78 27.87
N CYS A 125 -32.15 8.86 28.28
CA CYS A 125 -32.46 7.79 29.21
C CYS A 125 -32.81 8.35 30.60
N PHE A 126 -32.04 9.33 31.09
CA PHE A 126 -32.31 10.00 32.37
C PHE A 126 -33.64 10.75 32.36
N ARG A 127 -33.96 11.43 31.26
CA ARG A 127 -35.23 12.15 31.09
C ARG A 127 -36.43 11.21 31.00
N LYS A 128 -36.24 10.00 30.48
CA LYS A 128 -37.28 8.96 30.46
C LYS A 128 -37.49 8.33 31.85
N MET A 129 -36.43 8.18 32.65
CA MET A 129 -36.53 7.74 34.05
C MET A 129 -37.20 8.75 34.98
N LEU A 130 -37.09 10.05 34.70
CA LEU A 130 -37.74 11.10 35.51
C LEU A 130 -39.23 11.32 35.20
N ASN A 131 -39.76 10.69 34.14
CA ASN A 131 -41.18 10.76 33.74
C ASN A 131 -41.91 9.40 33.86
N MET A 132 -41.34 8.46 34.63
CA MET A 132 -42.04 7.30 35.20
C MET A 132 -42.32 7.58 36.67
#